data_AF-A0A2N6J7V4-F1
#
_entry.id   AF-A0A2N6J7V4-F1
#
_cell.length_a   1.000
_cell.length_b   1.000
_cell.length_c   1.000
_cell.angle_alpha   90.00
_cell.angle_beta   90.00
_cell.angle_gamma   90.00
#
_symmetry.space_group_name_H-M   'P 1'
#
loop_
_entity.id
_entity.type
_entity.pdbx_description
1 polymer ?
#
loop_
_entity_poly.entity_id
_entity_poly.type
_entity_poly.pdbx_seq_one_letter_code
_entity_poly.pdbx_strand_id
1 'polypeptide(L)'
;MNAPLKFEVIAAASKSRDFVMQPPQSLDRITFNTPDDGVMAGYVSVIRQHLGNGQRFAWVELDNELAGQFRGVPLADIIGCDNCGPARRQAAAASDSRRLCLTDYSGTLADQLRAAGRT
;
A
#
# COMPACT_ATOMS: atom_id res chain seq x y z
N MET A 1 -25.48 -23.48 32.85
CA MET A 1 -24.75 -24.24 31.82
C MET A 1 -24.35 -23.23 30.74
N ASN A 2 -23.07 -22.85 30.66
CA ASN A 2 -22.58 -21.89 29.67
C ASN A 2 -22.08 -22.67 28.45
N ALA A 3 -22.74 -22.47 27.30
CA ALA A 3 -22.30 -23.06 26.04
C ALA A 3 -21.05 -22.31 25.54
N PRO A 4 -20.01 -23.01 25.02
CA PRO A 4 -18.86 -22.34 24.45
C PRO A 4 -19.26 -21.70 23.10
N LEU A 5 -19.17 -20.38 23.03
CA LEU A 5 -19.30 -19.63 21.79
C LEU A 5 -18.08 -19.97 20.91
N LYS A 6 -18.28 -20.86 19.93
CA LYS A 6 -17.31 -21.10 18.87
C LYS A 6 -17.28 -19.87 17.96
N PHE A 7 -16.20 -19.11 18.04
CA PHE A 7 -15.89 -18.09 17.06
C PHE A 7 -15.42 -18.80 15.78
N GLU A 8 -16.31 -18.95 14.81
CA GLU A 8 -15.89 -19.30 13.46
C GLU A 8 -15.27 -18.04 12.84
N VAL A 9 -13.94 -17.97 12.90
CA VAL A 9 -13.18 -17.07 12.04
C VAL A 9 -13.45 -17.53 10.62
N ILE A 10 -14.37 -16.86 9.94
CA ILE A 10 -14.58 -17.00 8.50
C ILE A 10 -13.38 -16.31 7.84
N ALA A 11 -12.22 -16.96 7.89
CA ALA A 11 -11.17 -16.66 6.94
C ALA A 11 -11.72 -17.13 5.59
N ALA A 12 -12.21 -16.18 4.78
CA ALA A 12 -12.50 -16.47 3.40
C ALA A 12 -11.24 -17.13 2.83
N ALA A 13 -11.31 -18.45 2.59
CA ALA A 13 -10.30 -19.18 1.87
C ALA A 13 -10.39 -18.73 0.40
N SER A 14 -10.03 -17.47 0.16
CA SER A 14 -9.78 -16.95 -1.17
C SER A 14 -8.66 -17.81 -1.71
N LYS A 15 -9.02 -18.67 -2.67
CA LYS A 15 -8.12 -19.46 -3.52
C LYS A 15 -6.78 -18.74 -3.62
N SER A 16 -5.71 -19.36 -3.08
CA SER A 16 -4.38 -18.75 -3.03
C SER A 16 -4.05 -18.18 -4.41
N ARG A 17 -4.01 -16.85 -4.51
CA ARG A 17 -3.78 -16.17 -5.77
C ARG A 17 -2.35 -16.46 -6.19
N ASP A 18 -2.15 -16.89 -7.42
CA ASP A 18 -0.82 -17.03 -7.97
C ASP A 18 -0.24 -15.64 -8.26
N PHE A 19 0.55 -15.13 -7.32
CA PHE A 19 1.20 -13.83 -7.45
C PHE A 19 2.34 -13.84 -8.46
N VAL A 20 2.86 -15.00 -8.85
CA VAL A 20 3.85 -15.11 -9.94
C VAL A 20 3.19 -14.82 -11.28
N MET A 21 1.97 -15.31 -11.51
CA MET A 21 1.21 -15.04 -12.74
C MET A 21 0.47 -13.69 -12.68
N GLN A 22 -0.06 -13.33 -11.51
CA GLN A 22 -0.82 -12.11 -11.29
C GLN A 22 -0.19 -11.29 -10.15
N PRO A 23 0.89 -10.53 -10.43
CA PRO A 23 1.62 -9.78 -9.42
C PRO A 23 0.72 -8.75 -8.72
N PRO A 24 0.98 -8.44 -7.44
CA PRO A 24 0.32 -7.33 -6.77
C PRO A 24 0.69 -6.00 -7.46
N GLN A 25 -0.17 -5.01 -7.30
CA GLN A 25 0.00 -3.67 -7.82
C GLN A 25 0.75 -2.79 -6.82
N SER A 26 1.28 -1.66 -7.29
CA SER A 26 1.80 -0.64 -6.38
C SER A 26 0.69 -0.13 -5.45
N LEU A 27 1.07 0.14 -4.20
CA LEU A 27 0.22 0.48 -3.05
C LEU A 27 -0.72 -0.64 -2.56
N ASP A 28 -0.68 -1.83 -3.14
CA ASP A 28 -1.32 -2.99 -2.51
C ASP A 28 -0.59 -3.32 -1.20
N ARG A 29 -1.36 -3.66 -0.17
CA ARG A 29 -0.80 -4.21 1.07
C ARG A 29 -0.71 -5.71 0.92
N ILE A 30 0.48 -6.24 1.10
CA ILE A 30 0.74 -7.68 0.99
C ILE A 30 1.20 -8.25 2.32
N THR A 31 0.95 -9.54 2.49
CA THR A 31 1.47 -10.35 3.59
C THR A 31 2.35 -11.46 3.02
N PHE A 32 3.47 -11.73 3.67
CA PHE A 32 4.44 -12.73 3.24
C PHE A 32 5.16 -13.34 4.45
N ASN A 33 5.71 -14.53 4.27
CA ASN A 33 6.49 -15.19 5.32
C ASN A 33 7.97 -14.88 5.17
N THR A 34 8.60 -14.57 6.28
CA THR A 34 10.05 -14.45 6.41
C THR A 34 10.55 -15.61 7.28
N PRO A 35 11.62 -16.31 6.90
CA PRO A 35 12.13 -17.42 7.69
C PRO A 35 12.57 -17.00 9.10
N ASP A 36 13.06 -15.77 9.26
CA ASP A 36 13.60 -15.26 10.53
C ASP A 36 12.53 -14.61 11.42
N ASP A 37 11.58 -13.89 10.81
CA ASP A 37 10.66 -12.98 11.53
C ASP A 37 9.19 -13.44 11.51
N GLY A 38 8.87 -14.56 10.86
CA GLY A 38 7.50 -15.05 10.71
C GLY A 38 6.69 -14.25 9.69
N VAL A 39 5.39 -14.02 9.97
CA VAL A 39 4.47 -13.35 9.04
C VAL A 39 4.69 -11.83 9.11
N MET A 40 5.07 -11.22 7.98
CA MET A 40 5.21 -9.77 7.85
C MET A 40 4.18 -9.19 6.89
N ALA A 41 3.98 -7.87 7.00
CA ALA A 41 3.09 -7.12 6.12
C ALA A 41 3.70 -5.77 5.73
N GLY A 42 3.31 -5.28 4.56
CA GLY A 42 3.74 -3.97 4.10
C GLY A 42 3.13 -3.60 2.74
N TYR A 43 3.46 -2.40 2.27
CA TYR A 43 2.95 -1.85 1.02
C TYR A 43 3.93 -2.05 -0.12
N VAL A 44 3.42 -2.54 -1.24
CA VAL A 44 4.21 -2.69 -2.47
C VAL A 44 4.52 -1.31 -3.05
N SER A 45 5.79 -0.96 -3.13
CA SER A 45 6.23 0.23 -3.84
C SER A 45 6.36 -0.04 -5.34
N VAL A 46 7.11 -1.07 -5.71
CA VAL A 46 7.38 -1.42 -7.11
C VAL A 46 7.68 -2.91 -7.29
N ILE A 47 7.34 -3.47 -8.45
CA ILE A 47 7.75 -4.81 -8.85
C ILE A 47 8.96 -4.71 -9.79
N ARG A 48 10.04 -5.42 -9.49
CA ARG A 48 11.26 -5.45 -10.32
C ARG A 48 11.71 -6.88 -10.60
N GLN A 49 12.26 -7.09 -11.78
CA GLN A 49 12.90 -8.35 -12.14
C GLN A 49 14.37 -8.33 -11.69
N HIS A 50 14.83 -9.41 -11.08
CA HIS A 50 16.23 -9.61 -10.75
C HIS A 50 17.01 -10.01 -12.02
N LEU A 51 18.15 -9.34 -12.25
CA LEU A 51 18.89 -9.44 -13.50
C LEU A 51 19.59 -10.80 -13.69
N GLY A 52 19.91 -11.52 -12.60
CA GLY A 52 20.62 -12.79 -12.69
C GLY A 52 19.72 -13.98 -13.03
N ASN A 53 18.61 -14.14 -12.31
CA ASN A 53 17.75 -15.32 -12.40
C ASN A 53 16.39 -15.06 -13.07
N GLY A 54 16.11 -13.81 -13.47
CA GLY A 54 14.84 -13.43 -14.09
C GLY A 54 13.62 -13.48 -13.16
N GLN A 55 13.79 -13.76 -11.88
CA GLN A 55 12.69 -13.78 -10.92
C GLN A 55 12.22 -12.36 -10.60
N ARG A 56 10.92 -12.21 -10.37
CA ARG A 56 10.34 -10.92 -9.99
C ARG A 56 10.21 -10.82 -8.47
N PHE A 57 10.48 -9.64 -7.96
CA PHE A 57 10.41 -9.27 -6.56
C PHE A 57 9.50 -8.07 -6.39
N ALA A 58 8.64 -8.13 -5.37
CA ALA A 58 7.97 -6.95 -4.84
C ALA A 58 8.92 -6.23 -3.90
N TRP A 59 9.15 -4.94 -4.13
CA TRP A 59 9.82 -4.06 -3.18
C TRP A 59 8.78 -3.50 -2.24
N VAL A 60 8.85 -3.92 -0.99
CA VAL A 60 7.81 -3.70 0.02
C VAL A 60 8.37 -2.79 1.11
N GLU A 61 7.65 -1.73 1.41
CA GLU A 61 7.85 -0.92 2.61
C GLU A 61 7.07 -1.55 3.76
N LEU A 62 7.76 -1.90 4.85
CA LEU A 62 7.18 -2.69 5.94
C LEU A 62 6.39 -1.80 6.91
N ASP A 63 5.26 -2.31 7.42
CA ASP A 63 4.37 -1.55 8.31
C ASP A 63 5.03 -1.15 9.64
N ASN A 64 6.00 -1.95 10.12
CA ASN A 64 6.59 -1.83 11.46
C ASN A 64 8.06 -1.35 11.44
N GLU A 65 8.58 -0.93 10.29
CA GLU A 65 9.97 -0.48 10.13
C GLU A 65 10.05 1.03 9.85
N LEU A 66 11.27 1.57 9.85
CA LEU A 66 11.51 2.97 9.48
C LEU A 66 11.07 3.23 8.04
N ALA A 67 10.38 4.37 7.85
CA ALA A 67 9.96 4.81 6.52
C ALA A 67 11.16 4.89 5.56
N GLY A 68 10.96 4.40 4.33
CA GLY A 68 12.00 4.31 3.31
C GLY A 68 12.90 3.06 3.42
N GLN A 69 12.68 2.17 4.37
CA GLN A 69 13.30 0.84 4.37
C GLN A 69 12.46 -0.13 3.55
N PHE A 70 13.09 -0.73 2.52
CA PHE A 70 12.42 -1.64 1.62
C PHE A 70 13.01 -3.04 1.69
N ARG A 71 12.13 -4.04 1.64
CA ARG A 71 12.48 -5.45 1.53
C ARG A 71 12.08 -5.98 0.16
N GLY A 72 13.00 -6.68 -0.50
CA GLY A 72 12.70 -7.43 -1.71
C GLY A 72 12.05 -8.76 -1.35
N VAL A 73 10.80 -8.96 -1.73
CA VAL A 73 10.01 -10.16 -1.46
C VAL A 73 9.77 -10.91 -2.78
N PRO A 74 10.22 -12.18 -2.92
CA PRO A 74 9.88 -12.99 -4.08
C PRO A 74 8.37 -13.08 -4.24
N LEU A 75 7.85 -12.98 -5.47
CA LEU A 75 6.41 -13.09 -5.70
C LEU A 75 5.82 -14.44 -5.24
N ALA A 76 6.64 -15.50 -5.22
CA ALA A 76 6.24 -16.83 -4.77
C ALA A 76 5.99 -16.92 -3.26
N ASP A 77 6.59 -16.02 -2.47
CA ASP A 77 6.50 -16.05 -1.00
C ASP A 77 5.34 -15.20 -0.45
N ILE A 78 4.63 -14.52 -1.35
CA ILE A 78 3.46 -13.71 -1.01
C ILE A 78 2.27 -14.63 -0.74
N ILE A 79 1.68 -14.49 0.44
CA ILE A 79 0.55 -15.33 0.89
C ILE A 79 -0.78 -14.57 0.81
N GLY A 80 -0.76 -13.24 0.77
CA GLY A 80 -1.98 -12.43 0.75
C GLY A 80 -1.74 -11.03 0.16
N CYS A 81 -2.81 -10.46 -0.40
CA CYS A 81 -2.83 -9.14 -0.99
C CYS A 81 -4.24 -8.55 -0.85
N ASP A 82 -4.34 -7.30 -0.40
CA ASP A 82 -5.62 -6.63 -0.20
C ASP A 82 -6.25 -6.06 -1.49
N ASN A 83 -5.49 -5.98 -2.58
CA ASN A 83 -5.88 -5.40 -3.88
C ASN A 83 -6.46 -3.98 -3.80
N CYS A 84 -6.15 -3.24 -2.74
CA CYS A 84 -6.67 -1.89 -2.50
C CYS A 84 -5.77 -0.79 -3.09
N GLY A 85 -4.65 -1.14 -3.71
CA GLY A 85 -3.70 -0.23 -4.34
C GLY A 85 -4.35 0.71 -5.37
N PRO A 86 -5.25 0.26 -6.26
CA PRO A 86 -5.98 1.15 -7.15
C PRO A 86 -6.78 2.23 -6.39
N ALA A 87 -7.52 1.85 -5.36
CA ALA A 87 -8.28 2.78 -4.54
C ALA A 87 -7.37 3.77 -3.80
N ARG A 88 -6.24 3.31 -3.25
CA ARG A 88 -5.24 4.19 -2.59
C ARG A 88 -4.61 5.17 -3.58
N ARG A 89 -4.24 4.73 -4.78
CA ARG A 89 -3.73 5.61 -5.85
C ARG A 89 -4.75 6.68 -6.21
N GLN A 90 -6.02 6.29 -6.37
CA GLN A 90 -7.10 7.23 -6.69
C GLN A 90 -7.31 8.27 -5.58
N ALA A 91 -7.31 7.84 -4.32
CA ALA A 91 -7.44 8.74 -3.18
C ALA A 91 -6.25 9.72 -3.04
N ALA A 92 -5.03 9.23 -3.28
CA ALA A 92 -3.84 10.06 -3.31
C ALA A 92 -3.91 11.11 -4.44
N ALA A 93 -4.25 10.69 -5.66
CA ALA A 93 -4.38 11.58 -6.82
C ALA A 93 -5.47 12.65 -6.64
N ALA A 94 -6.61 12.27 -6.04
CA ALA A 94 -7.70 13.21 -5.75
C ALA A 94 -7.29 14.28 -4.71
N SER A 95 -6.48 13.89 -3.73
CA SER A 95 -5.95 14.82 -2.71
C SER A 95 -4.94 15.79 -3.30
N ASP A 96 -4.09 15.33 -4.23
CA ASP A 96 -3.09 16.16 -4.91
C ASP A 96 -3.71 17.15 -5.91
N SER A 97 -4.70 16.68 -6.67
CA SER A 97 -5.43 17.53 -7.63
C SER A 97 -6.13 18.73 -6.95
N ARG A 98 -6.55 18.55 -5.69
CA ARG A 98 -7.19 19.60 -4.88
C ARG A 98 -6.20 20.61 -4.28
N ARG A 99 -4.88 20.35 -4.37
CA ARG A 99 -3.84 21.21 -3.80
C ARG A 99 -2.94 21.87 -4.82
N LEU A 100 -2.88 21.33 -6.04
CA LEU A 100 -1.95 21.77 -7.08
C LEU A 100 -2.59 22.66 -8.15
N CYS A 101 -3.86 23.01 -8.05
CA CYS A 101 -4.42 23.95 -9.02
C CYS A 101 -3.98 25.38 -8.68
N LEU A 102 -3.27 26.03 -9.63
CA LEU A 102 -2.81 27.41 -9.50
C LEU A 102 -3.95 28.39 -9.15
N THR A 103 -5.17 28.05 -9.55
CA THR A 103 -6.38 28.82 -9.26
C THR A 103 -6.72 28.86 -7.76
N ASP A 104 -6.53 27.77 -7.02
CA ASP A 104 -6.77 27.73 -5.57
C ASP A 104 -5.69 28.51 -4.80
N TYR A 105 -4.46 28.54 -5.33
CA TYR A 105 -3.37 29.34 -4.76
C TYR A 105 -3.58 30.85 -5.00
N SER A 106 -4.14 31.25 -6.15
CA SER A 106 -4.39 32.67 -6.43
C SER A 106 -5.54 33.23 -5.58
N GLY A 107 -6.59 32.44 -5.35
CA GLY A 107 -7.71 32.83 -4.49
C GLY A 107 -7.27 33.01 -3.03
N THR A 108 -6.54 32.04 -2.49
CA THR A 108 -6.04 32.11 -1.10
C THR A 108 -5.01 33.23 -0.89
N LEU A 109 -4.12 33.47 -1.85
CA LEU A 109 -3.19 34.60 -1.80
C LEU A 109 -3.92 35.96 -1.90
N ALA A 110 -4.91 36.08 -2.79
CA ALA A 110 -5.71 37.30 -2.91
C ALA A 110 -6.51 37.62 -1.64
N ASP A 111 -7.07 36.59 -0.99
CA ASP A 111 -7.79 36.74 0.28
C ASP A 111 -6.84 37.08 1.44
N GLN A 112 -5.64 36.50 1.49
CA GLN A 112 -4.61 36.86 2.47
C GLN A 112 -4.12 38.29 2.31
N LEU A 113 -3.88 38.75 1.07
CA LEU A 113 -3.49 40.13 0.78
C LEU A 113 -4.60 41.13 1.13
N ARG A 114 -5.88 40.77 0.90
CA ARG A 114 -7.02 41.57 1.34
C ARG A 114 -7.16 41.63 2.86
N ALA A 115 -6.92 40.53 3.55
CA ALA A 115 -6.94 40.48 5.01
C ALA A 115 -5.78 41.29 5.62
N ALA A 116 -4.60 41.27 5.00
CA ALA A 116 -3.43 42.03 5.43
C ALA A 116 -3.52 43.54 5.10
N GLY A 117 -4.29 43.93 4.08
CA GLY A 117 -4.47 45.33 3.66
C GLY A 117 -5.58 46.11 4.38
N ARG A 118 -6.19 45.56 5.44
CA ARG A 118 -7.16 46.26 6.29
C ARG A 118 -6.50 46.73 7.59
N THR A 119 -5.71 47.80 7.49
CA THR A 119 -5.33 48.72 8.58
C THR A 119 -5.34 50.13 8.01
#